data_AF-A0A2G2XIQ5-F1
#
_entry.id   AF-A0A2G2XIQ5-F1
#
_cell.length_a   1.000
_cell.length_b   1.000
_cell.length_c   1.000
_cell.angle_alpha   90.00
_cell.angle_beta   90.00
_cell.angle_gamma   90.00
#
_symmetry.space_group_name_H-M   'P 1'
#
loop_
_entity.id
_entity.type
_entity.pdbx_description
1 polymer ?
#
loop_
_entity_poly.entity_id
_entity_poly.type
_entity_poly.pdbx_seq_one_letter_code
_entity_poly.pdbx_strand_id
1 'polypeptide(L)' 'MINFSSNLHLKVLSVFQYLFIAGTDTSSSIMEWAMSKLLKAPEIMKKAQAELAEVIGERKEIEEAGVVRLPYLQ' A
#
# COMPACT_ATOMS: atom_id res chain seq x y z
N MET A 1 9.16 35.60 -22.32
CA MET A 1 8.43 34.32 -22.46
C MET A 1 9.11 33.12 -21.76
N ILE A 2 10.34 33.25 -21.23
CA ILE A 2 11.13 32.10 -20.71
C ILE A 2 10.70 31.63 -19.29
N ASN A 3 9.93 32.43 -18.53
CA ASN A 3 9.57 32.11 -17.14
C ASN A 3 8.31 31.23 -16.97
N PHE A 4 7.45 31.07 -17.97
CA PHE A 4 6.20 30.32 -17.77
C PHE A 4 6.44 28.80 -17.74
N SER A 5 7.27 28.29 -18.66
CA SER A 5 7.59 26.86 -18.77
C SER A 5 8.38 26.33 -17.56
N SER A 6 9.37 27.08 -17.07
CA SER A 6 10.17 26.70 -15.89
C SER A 6 9.33 26.66 -14.61
N ASN A 7 8.44 27.63 -14.40
CA ASN A 7 7.55 27.64 -13.25
C ASN A 7 6.50 26.51 -13.29
N LEU A 8 6.05 26.11 -14.49
CA LEU A 8 5.15 24.96 -14.64
C LEU A 8 5.86 23.65 -14.27
N HIS A 9 7.10 23.46 -14.73
CA HIS A 9 7.89 22.27 -14.38
C HIS A 9 8.11 22.14 -12.87
N LEU A 10 8.48 23.25 -12.21
CA LEU A 10 8.66 23.27 -10.75
C LEU A 10 7.35 22.94 -10.00
N LYS A 11 6.21 23.45 -10.47
CA LYS A 11 4.90 23.13 -9.88
C LYS A 11 4.52 21.66 -10.01
N VAL A 12 4.75 21.06 -11.18
CA VAL A 12 4.48 19.63 -11.40
C VAL A 12 5.36 18.77 -10.51
N LEU A 13 6.65 19.10 -10.41
CA LEU A 13 7.58 18.41 -9.52
C LEU A 13 7.16 18.54 -8.05
N SER A 14 6.74 19.72 -7.60
CA SER A 14 6.30 19.90 -6.21
C SER A 14 5.05 19.08 -5.91
N VAL A 15 4.07 19.06 -6.81
CA VAL A 15 2.84 18.26 -6.61
C VAL A 15 3.16 16.77 -6.53
N PHE A 16 4.06 16.28 -7.40
CA PHE A 16 4.50 14.90 -7.36
C PHE A 16 5.20 14.55 -6.04
N GLN A 17 6.10 15.42 -5.57
CA GLN A 17 6.78 15.24 -4.28
C GLN A 17 5.79 15.20 -3.11
N TYR A 18 4.82 16.12 -3.07
CA TYR A 18 3.80 16.12 -2.01
C TYR A 18 2.98 14.83 -2.03
N LEU A 19 2.52 14.39 -3.20
CA LEU A 19 1.74 13.16 -3.31
C LEU A 19 2.55 11.94 -2.89
N PHE A 20 3.81 11.86 -3.31
CA PHE A 20 4.71 10.75 -2.98
C PHE A 20 4.99 10.66 -1.48
N ILE A 21 5.32 11.80 -0.85
CA ILE A 21 5.62 11.85 0.59
C ILE A 21 4.36 11.53 1.39
N ALA A 22 3.24 12.19 1.10
CA ALA A 22 2.00 11.97 1.84
C ALA A 22 1.48 10.53 1.70
N GLY A 23 1.55 9.96 0.49
CA GLY A 23 1.16 8.57 0.24
C GLY A 23 2.08 7.57 0.95
N THR A 24 3.39 7.81 0.96
CA THR A 24 4.36 6.90 1.61
C THR A 24 4.26 6.96 3.13
N ASP A 25 4.19 8.15 3.72
CA ASP A 25 4.17 8.32 5.18
C ASP A 25 2.92 7.69 5.80
N THR A 26 1.76 7.92 5.19
CA THR A 26 0.49 7.37 5.67
C THR A 26 0.41 5.85 5.47
N SER A 27 0.78 5.34 4.29
CA SER A 27 0.74 3.91 4.00
C SER A 27 1.74 3.11 4.85
N SER A 28 2.97 3.61 5.04
CA SER A 28 3.97 2.95 5.89
C SER A 28 3.55 2.91 7.35
N SER A 29 3.04 4.02 7.89
CA SER A 29 2.54 4.08 9.27
C SER A 29 1.38 3.11 9.52
N ILE A 30 0.43 3.01 8.57
CA ILE A 30 -0.69 2.06 8.67
C ILE A 30 -0.18 0.61 8.62
N MET A 31 0.74 0.30 7.71
CA MET A 31 1.31 -1.05 7.58
C MET A 31 2.06 -1.45 8.86
N GLU A 32 2.88 -0.56 9.41
CA GLU A 32 3.60 -0.81 10.66
C GLU A 32 2.63 -1.12 11.81
N TRP A 33 1.57 -0.32 11.95
CA TRP A 33 0.56 -0.54 12.97
C TRP A 33 -0.19 -1.85 12.76
N ALA A 34 -0.62 -2.15 11.52
CA ALA A 34 -1.33 -3.38 11.19
C ALA A 34 -0.48 -4.62 11.50
N MET A 35 0.80 -4.62 11.08
CA MET A 35 1.73 -5.71 11.39
C MET A 35 1.98 -5.84 12.90
N SER A 36 2.13 -4.72 13.62
CA SER A 36 2.25 -4.74 15.09
C SER A 36 1.03 -5.36 15.77
N LYS A 37 -0.18 -5.10 15.26
CA LYS A 37 -1.43 -5.71 15.76
C LYS A 37 -1.50 -7.20 15.45
N LEU A 38 -1.15 -7.60 14.22
CA LEU A 38 -1.15 -9.01 13.81
C LEU A 38 -0.13 -9.84 14.61
N LEU A 39 1.08 -9.32 14.82
CA LEU A 39 2.12 -9.98 15.61
C LEU A 39 1.70 -10.21 17.07
N LYS A 40 0.86 -9.33 17.63
CA LYS A 40 0.30 -9.47 18.99
C LYS A 40 -0.89 -10.42 19.06
N ALA A 41 -1.46 -10.84 17.92
CA ALA A 41 -2.64 -11.68 17.84
C ALA A 41 -2.42 -12.85 16.87
N PRO A 42 -1.66 -13.90 17.27
CA PRO A 42 -1.24 -14.97 16.38
C PRO A 42 -2.41 -15.72 15.72
N GLU A 43 -3.55 -15.84 16.39
CA GLU A 43 -4.75 -16.48 15.79
C GLU A 43 -5.37 -15.63 14.67
N ILE A 44 -5.30 -14.30 14.76
CA ILE A 44 -5.76 -13.39 13.70
C ILE A 44 -4.78 -13.45 12.52
N MET A 45 -3.47 -13.46 12.81
CA MET A 45 -2.42 -13.60 11.80
C MET A 45 -2.55 -14.93 11.02
N LYS A 46 -2.80 -16.05 11.71
CA LYS A 46 -3.01 -17.35 11.07
C LYS A 46 -4.18 -17.34 10.09
N LYS A 47 -5.30 -16.68 10.44
CA LYS A 47 -6.46 -16.57 9.55
C LYS A 47 -6.15 -15.76 8.29
N ALA A 48 -5.48 -14.62 8.43
CA ALA A 48 -5.02 -13.81 7.31
C ALA A 48 -4.07 -14.59 6.38
N GLN A 49 -3.11 -15.32 6.96
CA GLN A 49 -2.18 -16.15 6.20
C GLN A 49 -2.88 -17.32 5.49
N ALA A 50 -3.87 -17.94 6.14
CA ALA A 50 -4.66 -19.01 5.53
C ALA A 50 -5.47 -18.51 4.33
N GLU A 51 -6.12 -17.34 4.45
CA GLU A 51 -6.82 -16.71 3.32
C GLU A 51 -5.86 -16.39 2.16
N LEU A 52 -4.69 -15.81 2.47
CA LEU A 52 -3.66 -15.55 1.44
C LEU A 52 -3.20 -16.84 0.76
N ALA A 53 -2.97 -17.92 1.52
CA ALA A 53 -2.56 -19.21 0.98
C ALA A 53 -3.65 -19.82 0.07
N GLU A 54 -4.92 -19.65 0.40
CA GLU A 54 -6.05 -20.12 -0.41
C GLU A 54 -6.17 -19.33 -1.72
N VAL A 55 -6.04 -18.00 -1.67
CA VAL A 55 -6.27 -17.13 -2.82
C VAL A 55 -5.06 -17.05 -3.76
N ILE A 56 -3.85 -17.04 -3.20
CA ILE A 56 -2.60 -16.93 -3.97
C ILE A 56 -2.08 -18.33 -4.37
N GLY A 57 -2.29 -19.34 -3.54
CA GLY A 57 -1.79 -20.70 -3.77
C GLY A 57 -0.26 -20.73 -3.86
N GLU A 58 0.27 -21.42 -4.88
CA GLU A 58 1.71 -21.49 -5.15
C GLU A 58 2.27 -20.25 -5.86
N ARG A 59 1.43 -19.27 -6.22
CA ARG A 59 1.89 -18.05 -6.86
C ARG A 59 2.66 -17.19 -5.86
N LYS A 60 3.63 -16.43 -6.34
CA LYS A 60 4.39 -15.51 -5.49
C LYS A 60 3.79 -14.11 -5.41
N GLU A 61 2.82 -13.81 -6.27
CA GLU A 61 2.32 -12.46 -6.49
C GLU A 61 0.79 -12.47 -6.63
N ILE A 62 0.18 -11.40 -6.14
CA ILE A 62 -1.26 -11.13 -6.25
C ILE A 62 -1.45 -9.93 -7.18
N GLU A 63 -2.36 -10.06 -8.14
CA GLU A 63 -2.82 -8.93 -8.94
C GLU A 63 -3.82 -8.08 -8.15
N GLU A 64 -3.93 -6.79 -8.47
CA GLU A 64 -4.85 -5.87 -7.76
C GLU A 64 -6.31 -6.36 -7.81
N ALA A 65 -6.75 -6.91 -8.95
CA ALA A 65 -8.06 -7.53 -9.08
C ALA A 65 -8.25 -8.75 -8.14
N GLY A 66 -7.16 -9.40 -7.76
CA GLY A 66 -7.14 -10.51 -6.82
C GLY A 66 -7.42 -10.11 -5.38
N VAL A 67 -7.23 -8.83 -5.00
CA VAL A 67 -7.46 -8.31 -3.64
C VAL A 67 -8.93 -8.41 -3.24
N VAL A 68 -9.85 -8.32 -4.21
CA VAL A 68 -11.31 -8.49 -3.97
C VAL A 68 -11.64 -9.88 -3.42
N ARG A 69 -10.74 -10.86 -3.59
CA ARG A 69 -10.91 -12.23 -3.08
C ARG A 69 -10.36 -12.42 -1.66
N LEU A 70 -9.92 -11.36 -0.99
CA LEU A 70 -9.38 -11.39 0.37
C LEU A 70 -10.32 -10.73 1.39
N PRO A 71 -11.57 -11.23 1.59
CA PRO A 71 -12.57 -10.57 2.45
C PRO A 71 -12.16 -10.44 3.92
N TYR A 72 -11.23 -11.24 4.42
CA TYR A 72 -10.70 -11.14 5.79
C TYR A 72 -9.63 -10.04 5.93
N LEU A 73 -8.90 -9.74 4.85
CA LEU A 73 -7.90 -8.67 4.82
C LEU A 73 -8.44 -7.30 4.33
N GLN A 74 -9.69 -7.23 3.90
CA GLN A 74 -10.37 -6.00 3.49
C GLN A 74 -10.81 -5.10 4.65
#